data_AF-A0A2G2MFC0-F1
#
_entry.id   AF-A0A2G2MFC0-F1
#
_cell.length_a   1.000
_cell.length_b   1.000
_cell.length_c   1.000
_cell.angle_alpha   90.00
_cell.angle_beta   90.00
_cell.angle_gamma   90.00
#
_symmetry.space_group_name_H-M   'P 1'
#
loop_
_entity.id
_entity.type
_entity.pdbx_description
1 polymer ?
#
loop_
_entity_poly.entity_id
_entity_poly.type
_entity_poly.pdbx_seq_one_letter_code
_entity_poly.pdbx_strand_id
1 'polypeptide(L)'
;MKMISYWKNSKEFYNDDGLVLIFGYYDHKNMNNGGVKSLGVHWGDYPQSRGILSPCVIPKETRNAMLSGLLHQVTISADKNKIQKIIEAIQFF
;
A
#
# COMPACT_ATOMS: atom_id res chain seq x y z
N MET A 1 25.50 9.22 -1.94
CA MET A 1 24.24 8.64 -1.42
C MET A 1 23.12 9.00 -2.38
N LYS A 2 22.39 8.01 -2.94
CA LYS A 2 21.34 8.30 -3.94
C LYS A 2 20.04 8.69 -3.21
N MET A 3 19.55 9.92 -3.42
CA MET A 3 18.24 10.37 -2.93
C MET A 3 17.13 9.73 -3.76
N ILE A 4 16.78 8.49 -3.42
CA ILE A 4 15.70 7.75 -4.09
C ILE A 4 14.71 7.34 -3.01
N SER A 5 13.43 7.58 -3.27
CA SER A 5 12.34 7.07 -2.43
C SER A 5 11.80 5.78 -3.02
N TYR A 6 11.65 4.76 -2.17
CA TYR A 6 11.27 3.44 -2.65
C TYR A 6 10.57 2.59 -1.60
N TRP A 7 9.87 1.59 -2.11
CA TRP A 7 9.20 0.58 -1.30
C TRP A 7 10.10 -0.62 -1.05
N LYS A 8 10.01 -1.18 0.15
CA LYS A 8 10.67 -2.40 0.60
C LYS A 8 9.59 -3.35 1.13
N ASN A 9 9.70 -4.63 0.79
CA ASN A 9 8.78 -5.69 1.25
C ASN A 9 7.30 -5.32 1.06
N SER A 10 6.95 -4.72 -0.08
CA SER A 10 5.57 -4.35 -0.39
C SER A 10 4.76 -5.56 -0.85
N LYS A 11 3.49 -5.61 -0.43
CA LYS A 11 2.52 -6.62 -0.84
C LYS A 11 1.26 -5.96 -1.37
N GLU A 12 0.80 -6.41 -2.54
CA GLU A 12 -0.50 -6.06 -3.11
C GLU A 12 -1.62 -6.80 -2.36
N PHE A 13 -2.70 -6.10 -2.02
CA PHE A 13 -3.81 -6.70 -1.27
C PHE A 13 -5.19 -6.35 -1.81
N TYR A 14 -5.31 -5.32 -2.65
CA TYR A 14 -6.55 -4.88 -3.25
C TYR A 14 -6.29 -4.42 -4.69
N ASN A 15 -7.18 -4.79 -5.62
CA ASN A 15 -7.15 -4.37 -7.00
C ASN A 15 -8.59 -4.03 -7.41
N ASP A 16 -8.78 -2.81 -7.88
CA ASP A 16 -10.02 -2.31 -8.47
C ASP A 16 -9.71 -1.68 -9.82
N ASP A 17 -10.00 -2.42 -10.88
CA ASP A 17 -9.76 -2.04 -12.28
C ASP A 17 -8.38 -1.41 -12.54
N GLY A 18 -7.33 -2.06 -12.02
CA GLY A 18 -5.94 -1.63 -12.20
C GLY A 18 -5.45 -0.60 -11.18
N LEU A 19 -6.31 -0.07 -10.30
CA LEU A 19 -5.88 0.61 -9.08
C LEU A 19 -5.50 -0.45 -8.04
N VAL A 20 -4.21 -0.55 -7.77
CA VAL A 20 -3.67 -1.57 -6.85
C VAL A 20 -3.20 -0.91 -5.56
N LEU A 21 -3.73 -1.37 -4.43
CA LEU A 21 -3.24 -0.96 -3.11
C LEU A 21 -2.19 -1.93 -2.61
N ILE A 22 -1.14 -1.35 -2.05
CA ILE A 22 -0.04 -2.06 -1.42
C ILE A 22 0.15 -1.60 0.02
N PHE A 23 0.63 -2.49 0.87
CA PHE A 23 1.24 -2.10 2.15
C PHE A 23 2.68 -2.62 2.20
N GLY A 24 3.53 -1.93 2.95
CA GLY A 24 4.95 -2.27 3.07
C GLY A 24 5.73 -1.16 3.76
N TYR A 25 7.04 -1.13 3.54
CA TYR A 25 7.92 -0.13 4.13
C TYR A 25 8.32 0.89 3.07
N TYR A 26 8.01 2.16 3.29
CA TYR A 26 8.42 3.25 2.42
C TYR A 26 9.63 3.98 3.00
N ASP A 27 10.73 3.98 2.25
CA ASP A 27 11.95 4.70 2.61
C ASP A 27 12.01 5.99 1.79
N HIS A 28 11.64 7.11 2.41
CA HIS A 28 11.67 8.41 1.76
C HIS A 28 13.11 8.89 1.66
N LYS A 29 13.60 9.11 0.43
CA LYS A 29 14.95 9.63 0.13
C LYS A 29 16.10 8.82 0.74
N ASN A 30 15.89 7.54 1.03
CA ASN A 30 16.86 6.68 1.72
C ASN A 30 17.31 7.26 3.08
N MET A 31 16.42 7.97 3.76
CA MET A 31 16.66 8.61 5.06
C MET A 31 16.19 7.77 6.23
N ASN A 32 15.26 6.84 6.00
CA ASN A 32 14.67 6.04 7.05
C ASN A 32 15.25 4.63 6.94
N ASN A 33 16.27 4.35 7.75
CA ASN A 33 17.10 3.13 7.74
C ASN A 33 16.27 1.83 8.01
N GLY A 34 15.46 1.42 7.02
CA GLY A 34 14.46 0.34 7.15
C GLY A 34 13.06 0.69 6.61
N GLY A 35 12.78 1.96 6.33
CA GLY A 35 11.49 2.47 5.84
C GLY A 35 10.42 2.59 6.94
N VAL A 36 9.31 3.28 6.63
CA VAL A 36 8.16 3.45 7.52
C VAL A 36 7.00 2.64 6.98
N LYS A 37 6.28 1.90 7.86
CA LYS A 37 5.06 1.19 7.50
C LYS A 37 4.07 2.15 6.83
N SER A 38 3.81 1.93 5.55
CA SER A 38 3.05 2.85 4.71
C SER A 38 2.02 2.09 3.87
N LEU A 39 0.93 2.78 3.56
CA LEU A 39 -0.04 2.34 2.54
C LEU A 39 0.29 3.09 1.26
N GLY A 40 0.27 2.40 0.14
CA GLY A 40 0.57 2.97 -1.17
C GLY A 40 -0.42 2.54 -2.23
N VAL A 41 -0.40 3.26 -3.34
CA VAL A 41 -1.18 2.95 -4.54
C VAL A 41 -0.29 3.00 -5.77
N HIS A 42 -0.39 1.98 -6.62
CA HIS A 42 0.16 1.99 -7.97
C HIS A 42 -0.90 1.54 -8.98
N TRP A 43 -0.56 1.73 -10.24
CA TRP A 43 -1.30 1.23 -11.39
C TRP A 43 -0.42 0.23 -12.14
N GLY A 44 -1.00 -0.71 -12.91
CA GLY A 44 -0.23 -1.79 -13.55
C GLY A 44 1.07 -1.33 -14.22
N ASP A 45 0.99 -0.21 -14.95
CA ASP A 45 2.10 0.32 -15.76
C ASP A 45 2.90 1.43 -15.05
N TYR A 46 2.79 1.53 -13.71
CA TYR A 46 3.31 2.67 -12.98
C TYR A 46 4.82 2.86 -13.20
N PRO A 47 5.28 4.09 -13.50
CA PRO A 47 6.67 4.32 -13.86
C PRO A 47 7.59 3.95 -12.70
N GLN A 48 8.45 2.97 -12.96
CA GLN A 48 9.54 2.60 -12.07
C GLN A 48 10.65 3.66 -12.22
N SER A 49 10.95 4.41 -11.15
CA SER A 49 12.12 5.28 -11.18
C SER A 49 13.36 4.40 -11.10
N ARG A 50 14.08 4.26 -12.23
CA ARG A 50 15.29 3.41 -12.34
C ARG A 50 15.04 1.94 -11.96
N GLY A 51 13.87 1.40 -12.29
CA GLY A 51 13.50 0.01 -11.97
C GLY A 51 12.94 -0.19 -10.56
N ILE A 52 12.73 0.89 -9.79
CA ILE A 52 12.25 0.83 -8.42
C ILE A 52 10.83 1.41 -8.33
N LEU A 53 9.90 0.64 -7.78
CA LEU A 53 8.52 1.01 -7.52
C LEU A 53 8.51 2.27 -6.61
N SER A 54 8.00 3.40 -7.10
CA SER A 54 7.81 4.64 -6.32
C SER A 54 6.34 5.07 -6.15
N PRO A 55 5.43 4.20 -5.67
CA PRO A 55 4.03 4.52 -5.54
C PRO A 55 3.76 5.64 -4.56
N CYS A 56 2.65 6.32 -4.81
CA CYS A 56 2.14 7.38 -3.95
C CYS A 56 1.87 6.82 -2.55
N VAL A 57 2.42 7.46 -1.53
CA VAL A 57 2.18 7.11 -0.13
C VAL A 57 0.90 7.79 0.34
N ILE A 58 0.01 7.02 0.94
CA ILE A 58 -1.25 7.51 1.48
C ILE A 58 -1.02 7.95 2.94
N PRO A 59 -1.34 9.20 3.31
CA PRO A 59 -1.18 9.70 4.68
C PRO A 59 -1.96 8.86 5.71
N LYS A 60 -1.49 8.86 6.96
CA LYS A 60 -2.03 8.03 8.06
C LYS A 60 -3.55 8.12 8.21
N GLU A 61 -4.10 9.33 8.27
CA GLU A 61 -5.54 9.53 8.48
C GLU A 61 -6.35 9.02 7.28
N THR A 62 -5.90 9.33 6.05
CA THR A 62 -6.51 8.82 4.82
C THR A 62 -6.44 7.31 4.72
N ARG A 63 -5.30 6.70 5.09
CA ARG A 63 -5.13 5.24 5.17
C ARG A 63 -6.15 4.61 6.10
N ASN A 64 -6.31 5.15 7.31
CA ASN A 64 -7.24 4.60 8.30
C ASN A 64 -8.70 4.67 7.80
N ALA A 65 -9.07 5.78 7.18
CA ALA A 65 -10.40 5.95 6.58
C ALA A 65 -10.62 4.96 5.42
N MET A 66 -9.65 4.84 4.51
CA MET A 66 -9.73 3.92 3.37
C MET A 66 -9.85 2.46 3.80
N LEU A 67 -8.99 1.99 4.72
CA LEU A 67 -9.03 0.60 5.18
C LEU A 67 -10.35 0.26 5.88
N SER A 68 -10.88 1.18 6.68
CA SER A 68 -12.19 1.02 7.33
C SER A 68 -13.32 0.95 6.31
N GLY A 69 -13.32 1.84 5.30
CA GLY A 69 -14.31 1.85 4.23
C GLY A 69 -14.26 0.59 3.37
N LEU A 70 -13.07 0.14 3.01
CA LEU A 70 -12.85 -1.10 2.26
C LEU A 70 -13.34 -2.32 3.05
N LEU A 71 -13.00 -2.42 4.34
CA LEU A 71 -13.45 -3.52 5.20
C LEU A 71 -14.99 -3.57 5.26
N HIS A 72 -15.64 -2.43 5.46
CA HIS A 72 -17.10 -2.34 5.46
C HIS A 72 -17.70 -2.82 4.13
N GLN A 73 -17.17 -2.34 3.00
CA GLN A 73 -17.63 -2.73 1.67
C GLN A 73 -17.50 -4.24 1.44
N VAL A 74 -16.34 -4.82 1.74
CA VAL A 74 -16.12 -6.26 1.49
C VAL A 74 -16.91 -7.14 2.45
N THR A 75 -17.18 -6.67 3.66
CA THR A 75 -18.04 -7.37 4.63
C THR A 75 -19.48 -7.48 4.11
N ILE A 76 -20.01 -6.41 3.50
CA ILE A 76 -21.34 -6.43 2.86
C ILE A 76 -21.37 -7.45 1.71
N SER A 77 -20.31 -7.53 0.91
CA SER A 77 -20.21 -8.49 -0.21
C SER A 77 -19.95 -9.94 0.22
N ALA A 78 -19.69 -10.20 1.51
CA ALA A 78 -19.32 -11.50 2.06
C ALA A 78 -18.11 -12.20 1.39
N ASP A 79 -17.23 -11.45 0.72
CA ASP A 79 -16.02 -11.97 0.10
C ASP A 79 -14.93 -12.25 1.15
N LYS A 80 -14.92 -13.49 1.67
CA LYS A 80 -13.99 -13.94 2.72
C LYS A 80 -12.51 -13.74 2.35
N ASN A 81 -12.15 -13.90 1.08
CA ASN A 81 -10.77 -13.75 0.63
C ASN A 81 -10.33 -12.28 0.68
N LYS A 82 -11.19 -11.36 0.22
CA LYS A 82 -10.90 -9.92 0.31
C LYS A 82 -10.90 -9.42 1.75
N ILE A 83 -11.84 -9.91 2.57
CA ILE A 83 -11.88 -9.61 4.02
C ILE A 83 -10.53 -9.96 4.67
N GLN A 84 -10.03 -11.19 4.46
CA GLN A 84 -8.77 -11.62 5.06
C GLN A 84 -7.58 -10.76 4.62
N LYS A 85 -7.49 -10.40 3.33
CA LYS A 85 -6.44 -9.53 2.80
C LYS A 85 -6.48 -8.12 3.40
N ILE A 86 -7.68 -7.55 3.58
CA ILE A 86 -7.84 -6.24 4.20
C ILE A 86 -7.52 -6.28 5.70
N ILE A 87 -7.93 -7.33 6.41
CA ILE A 87 -7.56 -7.54 7.82
C ILE A 87 -6.04 -7.65 7.96
N GLU A 88 -5.38 -8.41 7.09
CA GLU A 88 -3.92 -8.51 7.07
C GLU A 88 -3.26 -7.13 6.89
N ALA A 89 -3.76 -6.32 5.95
CA ALA A 89 -3.27 -4.96 5.73
C ALA A 89 -3.50 -4.06 6.95
N ILE A 90 -4.63 -4.18 7.65
CA ILE A 90 -4.92 -3.42 8.88
C ILE A 90 -3.95 -3.84 10.00
N GLN A 91 -3.74 -5.14 10.20
CA GLN A 91 -2.83 -5.69 11.21
C GLN A 91 -1.37 -5.31 10.96
N PHE A 92 -1.00 -5.04 9.72
CA PHE A 92 0.35 -4.59 9.38
C PHE A 92 0.69 -3.23 10.01
N PHE A 93 -0.28 -2.32 10.20
CA PHE A 93 -0.05 -0.96 10.71
C PHE A 93 -0.07 -0.88 12.23
#